data_AF-A0A944H6E3-F1
#
_entry.id   AF-A0A944H6E3-F1
#
_cell.length_a   1.000
_cell.length_b   1.000
_cell.length_c   1.000
_cell.angle_alpha   90.00
_cell.angle_beta   90.00
_cell.angle_gamma   90.00
#
_symmetry.space_group_name_H-M   'P 1'
#
loop_
_entity.id
_entity.type
_entity.pdbx_description
1 polymer ?
#
loop_
_entity_poly.entity_id
_entity_poly.type
_entity_poly.pdbx_seq_one_letter_code
_entity_poly.pdbx_strand_id
1 'polypeptide(L)'
;MEQQRLYFIDAIRAWAILMMLQGHFIDGLLDPIYRDESQLVFRIWKYFRGITAPVFFTASGLIFTYLIFKSQDAIYRRKRIKKGLVRAAQLLLLGYALRLNMRGLFQGHLYPSFFYVDVLHCIGVALLGIIGLYLLLGKKSATGFGVVAIFICLLLFVFEPAYDKLAWEGVPVFISHYITKAHGAIFTVIPWIGYSFFGAFLALALLKFTAKKHFYLWGIGLSLLLGYLLKFQSSAFFINIYERFG
;
A
#
# COMPACT_ATOMS: atom_id res chain seq x y z
N MET A 1 -28.89 12.94 -7.68
CA MET A 1 -28.34 11.60 -7.97
C MET A 1 -28.09 10.90 -6.64
N GLU A 2 -28.89 9.89 -6.32
CA GLU A 2 -28.63 9.04 -5.16
C GLU A 2 -27.22 8.49 -5.22
N GLN A 3 -26.50 8.65 -4.12
CA GLN A 3 -25.11 8.28 -3.99
C GLN A 3 -25.05 6.76 -3.80
N GLN A 4 -25.19 5.98 -4.89
CA GLN A 4 -25.07 4.52 -4.82
C GLN A 4 -23.75 4.16 -4.13
N ARG A 5 -23.88 3.56 -2.93
CA ARG A 5 -22.76 3.10 -2.12
C ARG A 5 -22.05 1.99 -2.87
N LEU A 6 -20.73 2.02 -2.84
CA LEU A 6 -19.91 1.03 -3.54
C LEU A 6 -19.72 -0.16 -2.60
N TYR A 7 -20.68 -1.08 -2.59
CA TYR A 7 -20.68 -2.23 -1.66
C TYR A 7 -19.39 -3.06 -1.72
N PHE A 8 -18.80 -3.23 -2.91
CA PHE A 8 -17.54 -3.95 -3.05
C PHE A 8 -16.35 -3.24 -2.36
N ILE A 9 -16.36 -1.90 -2.33
CA ILE A 9 -15.34 -1.10 -1.65
C ILE A 9 -15.46 -1.27 -0.14
N ASP A 10 -16.68 -1.22 0.38
CA ASP A 10 -16.96 -1.39 1.80
C ASP A 10 -16.60 -2.83 2.25
N ALA A 11 -16.87 -3.85 1.41
CA ALA A 11 -16.50 -5.24 1.67
C ALA A 11 -14.97 -5.46 1.73
N ILE A 12 -14.20 -4.94 0.75
CA ILE A 12 -12.73 -5.07 0.75
C ILE A 12 -12.11 -4.39 1.97
N ARG A 13 -12.64 -3.23 2.39
CA ARG A 13 -12.20 -2.55 3.60
C ARG A 13 -12.48 -3.37 4.86
N ALA A 14 -13.69 -3.89 4.99
CA ALA A 14 -14.07 -4.73 6.12
C ALA A 14 -13.17 -5.98 6.18
N TRP A 15 -12.97 -6.65 5.05
CA TRP A 15 -12.07 -7.79 4.95
C TRP A 15 -10.65 -7.44 5.39
N ALA A 16 -10.06 -6.36 4.88
CA ALA A 16 -8.70 -5.98 5.22
C ALA A 16 -8.53 -5.61 6.72
N ILE A 17 -9.53 -4.96 7.32
CA ILE A 17 -9.53 -4.65 8.76
C ILE A 17 -9.63 -5.93 9.59
N LEU A 18 -10.54 -6.84 9.24
CA LEU A 18 -10.68 -8.13 9.92
C LEU A 18 -9.38 -8.93 9.85
N MET A 19 -8.78 -9.01 8.67
CA MET A 19 -7.51 -9.69 8.43
C MET A 19 -6.34 -9.08 9.22
N MET A 20 -6.30 -7.75 9.33
CA MET A 20 -5.27 -7.05 10.12
C MET A 20 -5.43 -7.36 11.62
N LEU A 21 -6.64 -7.25 12.16
CA LEU A 21 -6.93 -7.51 13.57
C LEU A 21 -6.64 -8.97 13.93
N GLN A 22 -7.23 -9.92 13.20
CA GLN A 22 -7.05 -11.35 13.48
C GLN A 22 -5.60 -11.79 13.30
N GLY A 23 -4.86 -11.18 12.37
CA GLY A 23 -3.41 -11.33 12.26
C GLY A 23 -2.73 -10.97 13.58
N HIS A 24 -2.83 -9.72 14.02
CA HIS A 24 -2.17 -9.27 15.25
C HIS A 24 -2.58 -10.07 16.49
N PHE A 25 -3.86 -10.46 16.62
CA PHE A 25 -4.31 -11.30 17.73
C PHE A 25 -3.68 -12.70 17.70
N ILE A 26 -3.76 -13.40 16.57
CA ILE A 26 -3.26 -14.78 16.49
C ILE A 26 -1.74 -14.80 16.68
N ASP A 27 -0.97 -13.89 16.10
CA ASP A 27 0.50 -13.87 16.33
C ASP A 27 0.91 -13.34 17.69
N GLY A 28 0.08 -12.53 18.35
CA GLY A 28 0.35 -12.09 19.71
C GLY A 28 0.07 -13.19 20.75
N LEU A 29 -0.96 -14.02 20.51
CA LEU A 29 -1.47 -14.98 21.49
C LEU A 29 -1.10 -16.44 21.20
N LEU A 30 -0.78 -16.79 19.96
CA LEU A 30 -0.44 -18.16 19.59
C LEU A 30 0.97 -18.48 20.09
N ASP A 31 1.03 -19.49 20.95
CA ASP A 31 2.28 -20.04 21.48
C ASP A 31 3.23 -20.46 20.34
N PRO A 32 4.53 -20.14 20.41
CA PRO A 32 5.52 -20.55 19.43
C PRO A 32 5.49 -22.04 19.05
N ILE A 33 5.11 -22.94 19.97
CA ILE A 33 5.03 -24.39 19.71
C ILE A 33 4.00 -24.72 18.62
N TYR A 34 2.95 -23.92 18.48
CA TYR A 34 1.91 -24.12 17.45
C TYR A 34 2.21 -23.40 16.13
N ARG A 35 3.34 -22.69 16.02
CA ARG A 35 3.76 -22.00 14.78
C ARG A 35 4.46 -22.94 13.82
N ASP A 36 3.80 -24.05 13.52
CA ASP A 36 4.36 -25.12 12.72
C ASP A 36 4.05 -24.93 11.23
N GLU A 37 5.08 -24.69 10.43
CA GLU A 37 4.96 -24.56 8.97
C GLU A 37 4.69 -25.89 8.26
N SER A 38 4.79 -27.04 8.93
CA SER A 38 4.34 -28.32 8.36
C SER A 38 2.82 -28.37 8.23
N GLN A 39 2.09 -27.66 9.10
CA GLN A 39 0.64 -27.67 9.14
C GLN A 39 0.04 -26.80 8.04
N LEU A 40 -0.87 -27.39 7.27
CA LEU A 40 -1.55 -26.72 6.17
C LEU A 40 -2.31 -25.47 6.64
N VAL A 41 -3.01 -25.57 7.77
CA VAL A 41 -3.83 -24.48 8.32
C VAL A 41 -2.97 -23.27 8.70
N PHE A 42 -1.85 -23.50 9.39
CA PHE A 42 -0.92 -22.43 9.78
C PHE A 42 -0.28 -21.78 8.55
N ARG A 43 0.11 -22.56 7.54
CA ARG A 43 0.64 -22.03 6.27
C ARG A 43 -0.35 -21.15 5.54
N ILE A 44 -1.61 -21.58 5.43
CA ILE A 44 -2.68 -20.78 4.80
C ILE A 44 -2.85 -19.48 5.57
N TRP A 45 -2.97 -19.55 6.90
CA TRP A 45 -3.10 -18.35 7.73
C TRP A 45 -1.90 -17.40 7.59
N LYS A 46 -0.66 -17.91 7.65
CA LYS A 46 0.59 -17.15 7.50
C LYS A 46 0.62 -16.42 6.15
N TYR A 47 0.19 -17.09 5.08
CA TYR A 47 0.08 -16.48 3.75
C TYR A 47 -0.94 -15.34 3.72
N PHE A 48 -2.15 -15.58 4.22
CA PHE A 48 -3.21 -14.57 4.26
C PHE A 48 -2.83 -13.36 5.13
N ARG A 49 -2.15 -13.58 6.25
CA ARG A 49 -1.55 -12.53 7.08
C ARG A 49 -0.54 -11.70 6.27
N GLY A 50 0.37 -12.34 5.54
CA GLY A 50 1.40 -11.66 4.75
C GLY A 50 0.82 -10.76 3.65
N ILE A 51 -0.25 -11.17 2.97
CA ILE A 51 -0.88 -10.37 1.91
C ILE A 51 -1.82 -9.27 2.43
N THR A 52 -2.10 -9.22 3.73
CA THR A 52 -3.06 -8.28 4.32
C THR A 52 -2.61 -6.83 4.12
N ALA A 53 -1.34 -6.52 4.42
CA ALA A 53 -0.81 -5.17 4.27
C ALA A 53 -0.81 -4.69 2.79
N PRO A 54 -0.29 -5.45 1.81
CA PRO A 54 -0.40 -5.09 0.38
C PRO A 54 -1.83 -4.81 -0.08
N VAL A 55 -2.80 -5.64 0.34
CA VAL A 55 -4.22 -5.44 -0.02
C VAL A 55 -4.75 -4.15 0.61
N PHE A 56 -4.42 -3.85 1.85
CA PHE A 56 -4.85 -2.63 2.54
C PHE A 56 -4.32 -1.36 1.86
N PHE A 57 -3.02 -1.34 1.51
CA PHE A 57 -2.42 -0.22 0.78
C PHE A 57 -3.01 -0.04 -0.62
N THR A 58 -3.21 -1.16 -1.34
CA THR A 58 -3.82 -1.16 -2.68
C THR A 58 -5.26 -0.65 -2.63
N ALA A 59 -6.06 -1.14 -1.68
CA ALA A 59 -7.44 -0.70 -1.50
C ALA A 59 -7.52 0.79 -1.16
N SER A 60 -6.64 1.30 -0.29
CA SER A 60 -6.61 2.72 0.07
C SER A 60 -6.36 3.61 -1.16
N GLY A 61 -5.33 3.30 -1.95
CA GLY A 61 -4.99 4.05 -3.17
C GLY A 61 -6.08 3.95 -4.24
N LEU A 62 -6.67 2.76 -4.41
CA LEU A 62 -7.76 2.51 -5.35
C LEU A 62 -8.98 3.36 -5.01
N ILE A 63 -9.45 3.31 -3.77
CA ILE A 63 -10.69 3.99 -3.37
C ILE A 63 -10.52 5.51 -3.47
N PHE A 64 -9.38 6.02 -3.03
CA PHE A 64 -9.11 7.45 -3.09
C PHE A 64 -9.08 7.96 -4.54
N THR A 65 -8.34 7.28 -5.41
CA THR A 65 -8.24 7.64 -6.83
C THR A 65 -9.57 7.49 -7.55
N TYR A 66 -10.28 6.38 -7.31
CA TYR A 66 -11.61 6.14 -7.85
C TYR A 66 -12.55 7.30 -7.52
N LEU A 67 -12.57 7.75 -6.26
CA LEU A 67 -13.42 8.86 -5.83
C LEU A 67 -12.98 10.22 -6.39
N ILE A 68 -11.72 10.42 -6.77
CA ILE A 68 -11.29 11.65 -7.45
C ILE A 68 -11.78 11.65 -8.90
N PHE A 69 -11.63 10.53 -9.61
CA PHE A 69 -11.93 10.45 -11.04
C PHE A 69 -13.37 10.03 -11.37
N LYS A 70 -14.18 9.65 -10.38
CA LYS A 70 -15.60 9.28 -10.56
C LYS A 70 -16.45 10.42 -11.15
N SER A 71 -16.10 11.67 -10.88
CA SER A 71 -16.87 12.85 -11.32
C SER A 71 -15.98 13.86 -12.04
N GLN A 72 -16.54 14.48 -13.08
CA GLN A 72 -15.88 15.55 -13.83
C GLN A 72 -16.06 16.94 -13.20
N ASP A 73 -16.89 17.06 -12.17
CA ASP A 73 -17.14 18.33 -11.47
C ASP A 73 -15.89 18.81 -10.70
N ALA A 74 -15.44 20.03 -11.02
CA ALA A 74 -14.29 20.67 -10.39
C ALA A 74 -14.50 20.94 -8.89
N ILE A 75 -15.70 21.33 -8.47
CA ILE A 75 -16.04 21.60 -7.07
C ILE A 75 -15.98 20.30 -6.27
N TYR A 76 -16.58 19.24 -6.81
CA TYR A 76 -16.50 17.91 -6.23
C TYR A 76 -15.05 17.45 -6.04
N ARG A 77 -14.21 17.56 -7.07
CA ARG A 77 -12.80 17.14 -7.01
C ARG A 77 -11.99 17.95 -6.00
N ARG A 78 -12.17 19.28 -5.96
CA ARG A 78 -11.51 20.13 -4.96
C ARG A 78 -11.90 19.72 -3.54
N LYS A 79 -13.18 19.43 -3.29
CA LYS A 79 -13.67 18.91 -2.00
C LYS A 79 -13.04 17.55 -1.65
N ARG A 80 -12.89 16.64 -2.63
CA ARG A 80 -12.24 15.34 -2.44
C ARG A 80 -10.76 15.47 -2.10
N ILE A 81 -10.03 16.34 -2.79
CA ILE A 81 -8.60 16.60 -2.53
C ILE A 81 -8.42 17.18 -1.13
N LYS A 82 -9.23 18.19 -0.74
CA LYS A 82 -9.18 18.76 0.62
C LYS A 82 -9.43 17.69 1.68
N LYS A 83 -10.43 16.82 1.49
CA LYS A 83 -10.67 15.69 2.39
C LYS A 83 -9.50 14.70 2.42
N GLY A 84 -8.86 14.45 1.29
CA GLY A 84 -7.66 13.62 1.17
C GLY A 84 -6.48 14.19 1.96
N LEU A 85 -6.19 15.49 1.80
CA LEU A 85 -5.12 16.19 2.52
C LEU A 85 -5.36 16.15 4.04
N VAL A 86 -6.57 16.49 4.48
CA VAL A 86 -6.94 16.42 5.92
C VAL A 86 -6.77 15.00 6.44
N ARG A 87 -7.22 13.99 5.70
CA ARG A 87 -7.07 12.59 6.11
C ARG A 87 -5.61 12.15 6.15
N ALA A 88 -4.80 12.54 5.18
CA ALA A 88 -3.37 12.23 5.16
C ALA A 88 -2.66 12.85 6.36
N ALA A 89 -2.92 14.13 6.66
CA ALA A 89 -2.40 14.81 7.84
C ALA A 89 -2.86 14.12 9.13
N GLN A 90 -4.15 13.77 9.26
CA GLN A 90 -4.66 13.01 10.40
C GLN A 90 -3.94 11.67 10.59
N LEU A 91 -3.72 10.92 9.51
CA LEU A 91 -3.05 9.62 9.57
C LEU A 91 -1.59 9.75 9.98
N LEU A 92 -0.86 10.75 9.47
CA LEU A 92 0.51 11.03 9.89
C LEU A 92 0.58 11.42 11.36
N LEU A 93 -0.29 12.34 11.80
CA LEU A 93 -0.35 12.77 13.19
C LEU A 93 -0.72 11.61 14.13
N LEU A 94 -1.73 10.81 13.77
CA LEU A 94 -2.12 9.64 14.55
C LEU A 94 -1.04 8.56 14.55
N GLY A 95 -0.32 8.37 13.45
CA GLY A 95 0.81 7.45 13.37
C GLY A 95 1.87 7.77 14.42
N TYR A 96 2.30 9.04 14.49
CA TYR A 96 3.25 9.49 15.49
C TYR A 96 2.66 9.47 16.90
N ALA A 97 1.40 9.86 17.06
CA ALA A 97 0.74 9.86 18.36
C ALA A 97 0.66 8.45 18.98
N LEU A 98 0.38 7.43 18.18
CA LEU A 98 0.34 6.03 18.64
C LEU A 98 1.71 5.47 19.04
N ARG A 99 2.80 6.05 18.53
CA ARG A 99 4.18 5.70 18.88
C ARG A 99 4.74 6.49 20.07
N LEU A 100 4.00 7.49 20.56
CA LEU A 100 4.41 8.25 21.75
C LEU A 100 4.31 7.37 22.99
N ASN A 101 5.43 7.28 23.71
CA ASN A 101 5.43 6.73 25.05
C ASN A 101 5.01 7.83 26.04
N MET A 102 3.78 7.75 26.55
CA MET A 102 3.22 8.74 27.48
C MET A 102 4.09 8.89 28.74
N ARG A 103 4.62 7.78 29.30
CA ARG A 103 5.47 7.83 30.51
C ARG A 103 6.82 8.50 30.23
N GLY A 104 7.43 8.21 29.09
CA GLY A 104 8.68 8.87 28.67
C GLY A 104 8.51 10.35 28.41
N LEU A 105 7.36 10.75 27.83
CA LEU A 105 7.05 12.15 27.55
C LEU A 105 6.95 12.98 28.85
N PHE A 106 6.30 12.46 29.90
CA PHE A 106 6.24 13.13 31.20
C PHE A 106 7.61 13.26 31.88
N GLN A 107 8.58 12.44 31.49
CA GLN A 107 9.98 12.48 31.97
C GLN A 107 10.90 13.28 31.02
N GLY A 108 10.37 13.88 29.96
CA GLY A 108 11.16 14.65 28.98
C GLY A 108 12.00 13.80 28.02
N HIS A 109 11.80 12.48 27.97
CA HIS A 109 12.58 11.56 27.14
C HIS A 109 11.77 11.05 25.94
N LEU A 110 12.30 11.27 24.73
CA LEU A 110 11.79 10.70 23.50
C LEU A 110 12.59 9.46 23.13
N TYR A 111 11.93 8.30 23.14
CA TYR A 111 12.56 7.04 22.71
C TYR A 111 12.72 6.99 21.19
N PRO A 112 13.78 6.35 20.67
CA PRO A 112 13.99 6.18 19.22
C PRO A 112 12.81 5.56 18.48
N SER A 113 12.02 4.71 19.18
CA SER A 113 10.81 4.09 18.64
C SER A 113 9.73 5.09 18.20
N PHE A 114 9.79 6.33 18.68
CA PHE A 114 8.88 7.40 18.23
C PHE A 114 9.03 7.70 16.73
N PHE A 115 10.24 7.56 16.20
CA PHE A 115 10.53 7.86 14.79
C PHE A 115 10.20 6.70 13.85
N TYR A 116 9.70 5.58 14.37
CA TYR A 116 9.36 4.43 13.54
C TYR A 116 8.16 4.73 12.65
N VAL A 117 8.34 4.42 11.37
CA VAL A 117 7.30 4.51 10.36
C VAL A 117 6.44 3.25 10.44
N ASP A 118 5.13 3.42 10.26
CA ASP A 118 4.12 2.38 10.35
C ASP A 118 3.16 2.49 9.17
N VAL A 119 2.25 1.53 9.09
CA VAL A 119 1.16 1.49 8.10
C VAL A 119 0.44 2.84 7.96
N LEU A 120 0.15 3.55 9.06
CA LEU A 120 -0.54 4.85 9.03
C LEU A 120 0.30 5.91 8.30
N HIS A 121 1.60 5.96 8.59
CA HIS A 121 2.53 6.88 7.94
C HIS A 121 2.63 6.58 6.45
N CYS A 122 2.79 5.31 6.08
CA CYS A 122 2.86 4.87 4.69
C CYS A 122 1.59 5.26 3.92
N ILE A 123 0.39 5.08 4.49
CA ILE A 123 -0.87 5.51 3.86
C ILE A 123 -0.95 7.03 3.76
N GLY A 124 -0.56 7.75 4.82
CA GLY A 124 -0.53 9.21 4.82
C GLY A 124 0.32 9.75 3.68
N VAL A 125 1.56 9.27 3.56
CA VAL A 125 2.47 9.67 2.47
C VAL A 125 1.95 9.20 1.11
N ALA A 126 1.39 7.99 1.00
CA ALA A 126 0.77 7.49 -0.23
C ALA A 126 -0.34 8.40 -0.74
N LEU A 127 -1.23 8.85 0.15
CA LEU A 127 -2.31 9.77 -0.22
C LEU A 127 -1.76 11.12 -0.68
N LEU A 128 -0.75 11.66 -0.01
CA LEU A 128 -0.08 12.89 -0.45
C LEU A 128 0.56 12.71 -1.83
N GLY A 129 1.24 11.58 -2.07
CA GLY A 129 1.85 11.24 -3.36
C GLY A 129 0.81 11.14 -4.48
N ILE A 130 -0.31 10.46 -4.24
CA ILE A 130 -1.42 10.36 -5.21
C ILE A 130 -2.03 11.75 -5.49
N ILE A 131 -2.23 12.58 -4.46
CA ILE A 131 -2.74 13.96 -4.62
C ILE A 131 -1.74 14.79 -5.45
N GLY A 132 -0.45 14.73 -5.12
CA GLY A 132 0.60 15.42 -5.87
C GLY A 132 0.60 15.02 -7.34
N LEU A 133 0.58 13.71 -7.61
CA LEU A 133 0.51 13.17 -8.97
C LEU A 133 -0.76 13.61 -9.70
N TYR A 134 -1.90 13.66 -9.01
CA TYR A 134 -3.15 14.17 -9.58
C TYR A 134 -3.05 15.65 -9.95
N LEU A 135 -2.45 16.48 -9.10
CA LEU A 135 -2.29 17.91 -9.36
C LEU A 135 -1.36 18.18 -10.55
N LEU A 136 -0.31 17.36 -10.72
CA LEU A 136 0.67 17.47 -11.81
C LEU A 136 0.10 16.98 -13.15
N LEU A 137 -0.46 15.77 -13.18
CA LEU A 137 -0.85 15.08 -14.41
C LEU A 137 -2.35 14.78 -14.49
N GLY A 138 -2.96 14.39 -13.37
CA GLY A 138 -4.36 13.95 -13.32
C GLY A 138 -5.39 15.00 -13.70
N LYS A 139 -5.07 16.31 -13.57
CA LYS A 139 -5.92 17.40 -14.08
C LYS A 139 -5.98 17.43 -15.61
N LYS A 140 -4.89 17.05 -16.28
CA LYS A 140 -4.74 17.12 -17.74
C LYS A 140 -5.12 15.81 -18.41
N SER A 141 -4.69 14.69 -17.86
CA SER A 141 -4.91 13.36 -18.43
C SER A 141 -5.01 12.29 -17.35
N ALA A 142 -6.17 11.63 -17.28
CA ALA A 142 -6.36 10.44 -16.45
C ALA A 142 -5.43 9.31 -16.91
N THR A 143 -5.27 9.11 -18.22
CA THR A 143 -4.35 8.09 -18.76
C THR A 143 -2.90 8.37 -18.37
N GLY A 144 -2.45 9.62 -18.48
CA GLY A 144 -1.09 10.01 -18.08
C GLY A 144 -0.83 9.78 -16.60
N PHE A 145 -1.80 10.12 -15.75
CA PHE A 145 -1.76 9.78 -14.32
C PHE A 145 -1.61 8.27 -14.10
N GLY A 146 -2.40 7.45 -14.81
CA GLY A 146 -2.36 6.00 -14.66
C GLY A 146 -1.02 5.39 -15.08
N VAL A 147 -0.46 5.84 -16.19
CA VAL A 147 0.86 5.39 -16.70
C VAL A 147 1.96 5.74 -15.72
N VAL A 148 1.97 6.96 -15.18
CA VAL A 148 2.99 7.33 -14.20
C VAL A 148 2.79 6.60 -12.87
N ALA A 149 1.55 6.36 -12.43
CA ALA A 149 1.29 5.59 -11.22
C ALA A 149 1.80 4.14 -11.32
N ILE A 150 1.55 3.44 -12.44
CA ILE A 150 2.08 2.09 -12.63
C ILE A 150 3.60 2.10 -12.80
N PHE A 151 4.17 3.12 -13.46
CA PHE A 151 5.62 3.26 -13.58
C PHE A 151 6.29 3.44 -12.22
N ILE A 152 5.77 4.32 -11.35
CA ILE A 152 6.26 4.49 -9.97
C ILE A 152 6.16 3.16 -9.20
N CYS A 153 5.04 2.45 -9.31
CA CYS A 153 4.89 1.14 -8.68
C CYS A 153 5.97 0.14 -9.13
N LEU A 154 6.19 0.00 -10.44
CA LEU A 154 7.17 -0.92 -10.99
C LEU A 154 8.59 -0.53 -10.58
N LEU A 155 8.92 0.76 -10.65
CA LEU A 155 10.23 1.28 -10.23
C LEU A 155 10.48 0.94 -8.75
N LEU A 156 9.53 1.20 -7.87
CA LEU A 156 9.71 0.93 -6.44
C LEU A 156 9.92 -0.56 -6.13
N PHE A 157 9.27 -1.47 -6.84
CA PHE A 157 9.41 -2.90 -6.60
C PHE A 157 10.63 -3.53 -7.29
N VAL A 158 10.96 -3.11 -8.52
CA VAL A 158 12.13 -3.64 -9.23
C VAL A 158 13.44 -3.21 -8.56
N PHE A 159 13.50 -1.98 -8.06
CA PHE A 159 14.71 -1.46 -7.40
C PHE A 159 14.78 -1.80 -5.91
N GLU A 160 13.81 -2.54 -5.35
CA GLU A 160 13.79 -2.89 -3.92
C GLU A 160 15.06 -3.56 -3.41
N PRO A 161 15.60 -4.57 -4.10
CA PRO A 161 16.84 -5.21 -3.67
C PRO A 161 18.06 -4.28 -3.69
N ALA A 162 18.04 -3.23 -4.52
CA ALA A 162 19.15 -2.30 -4.67
C ALA A 162 19.21 -1.30 -3.52
N TYR A 163 18.06 -0.76 -3.10
CA TYR A 163 18.01 0.26 -2.04
C TYR A 163 17.90 -0.31 -0.62
N ASP A 164 17.46 -1.57 -0.47
CA ASP A 164 17.45 -2.24 0.84
C ASP A 164 18.87 -2.51 1.37
N LYS A 165 19.84 -2.74 0.47
CA LYS A 165 21.25 -3.02 0.80
C LYS A 165 22.13 -1.78 0.99
N LEU A 166 21.61 -0.59 0.69
CA LEU A 166 22.35 0.66 0.88
C LEU A 166 22.49 0.95 2.38
N ALA A 167 23.69 1.32 2.83
CA ALA A 167 23.96 1.61 4.24
C ALA A 167 23.33 2.94 4.71
N TRP A 168 22.83 3.77 3.79
CA TRP A 168 22.21 5.08 4.05
C TRP A 168 23.01 5.97 5.00
N GLU A 169 24.35 5.86 4.93
CA GLU A 169 25.27 6.64 5.76
C GLU A 169 25.10 8.15 5.49
N GLY A 170 24.99 8.94 6.55
CA GLY A 170 24.80 10.39 6.47
C GLY A 170 23.35 10.88 6.32
N VAL A 171 22.37 9.98 6.17
CA VAL A 171 20.94 10.36 6.20
C VAL A 171 20.48 10.52 7.66
N PRO A 172 19.80 11.63 8.02
CA PRO A 172 19.22 11.78 9.35
C PRO A 172 18.33 10.59 9.71
N VAL A 173 18.46 10.07 10.93
CA VAL A 173 17.74 8.88 11.41
C VAL A 173 16.22 8.99 11.18
N PHE A 174 15.66 10.19 11.35
CA PHE A 174 14.26 10.46 11.05
C PHE A 174 13.86 10.07 9.61
N ILE A 175 14.68 10.41 8.62
CA ILE A 175 14.44 10.13 7.20
C ILE A 175 14.76 8.67 6.89
N SER A 176 15.76 8.08 7.54
CA SER A 176 16.14 6.68 7.30
C SER A 176 14.98 5.72 7.58
N HIS A 177 14.16 5.98 8.60
CA HIS A 177 12.97 5.17 8.90
C HIS A 177 11.89 5.16 7.79
N TYR A 178 11.90 6.16 6.89
CA TYR A 178 10.98 6.17 5.74
C TYR A 178 11.45 5.27 4.60
N ILE A 179 12.75 4.95 4.56
CA ILE A 179 13.40 4.34 3.40
C ILE A 179 13.91 2.93 3.72
N THR A 180 14.51 2.72 4.90
CA THR A 180 15.17 1.46 5.28
C THR A 180 14.59 0.85 6.57
N LYS A 181 14.64 -0.49 6.61
CA LYS A 181 14.27 -1.29 7.78
C LYS A 181 15.42 -1.47 8.78
N ALA A 182 16.63 -0.98 8.47
CA ALA A 182 17.87 -1.25 9.21
C ALA A 182 17.81 -0.95 10.73
N HIS A 183 16.88 -0.11 11.17
CA HIS A 183 16.73 0.31 12.57
C HIS A 183 15.58 -0.42 13.30
N GLY A 184 15.10 -1.56 12.77
CA GLY A 184 14.02 -2.36 13.37
C GLY A 184 12.60 -1.94 12.97
N ALA A 185 12.44 -1.11 11.94
CA ALA A 185 11.14 -0.75 11.40
C ALA A 185 10.53 -1.91 10.58
N ILE A 186 9.31 -2.30 10.91
CA ILE A 186 8.57 -3.37 10.19
C ILE A 186 8.03 -2.84 8.85
N PHE A 187 7.62 -1.57 8.84
CA PHE A 187 7.11 -0.88 7.65
C PHE A 187 7.97 0.34 7.32
N THR A 188 8.22 0.52 6.03
CA THR A 188 8.88 1.68 5.44
C THR A 188 7.94 2.29 4.40
N VAL A 189 8.12 3.55 4.01
CA VAL A 189 7.30 4.11 2.92
C VAL A 189 7.68 3.48 1.58
N ILE A 190 8.97 3.23 1.38
CA ILE A 190 9.52 2.57 0.20
C ILE A 190 9.88 1.13 0.60
N PRO A 191 9.39 0.07 -0.07
CA PRO A 191 8.56 0.03 -1.29
C PRO A 191 7.06 0.25 -1.10
N TRP A 192 6.54 0.19 0.14
CA TRP A 192 5.12 -0.07 0.41
C TRP A 192 4.12 0.89 -0.27
N ILE A 193 4.52 2.15 -0.48
CA ILE A 193 3.74 3.14 -1.22
C ILE A 193 3.42 2.70 -2.67
N GLY A 194 4.23 1.82 -3.26
CA GLY A 194 4.02 1.23 -4.57
C GLY A 194 2.68 0.50 -4.69
N TYR A 195 2.25 -0.19 -3.63
CA TYR A 195 0.92 -0.85 -3.61
C TYR A 195 -0.22 0.16 -3.73
N SER A 196 -0.10 1.32 -3.08
CA SER A 196 -1.12 2.39 -3.20
C SER A 196 -1.14 3.00 -4.60
N PHE A 197 0.02 3.17 -5.25
CA PHE A 197 0.09 3.62 -6.65
C PHE A 197 -0.47 2.56 -7.62
N PHE A 198 -0.23 1.27 -7.37
CA PHE A 198 -0.87 0.19 -8.11
C PHE A 198 -2.41 0.26 -7.97
N GLY A 199 -2.89 0.46 -6.74
CA GLY A 199 -4.31 0.71 -6.47
C GLY A 199 -4.86 1.90 -7.25
N ALA A 200 -4.10 3.00 -7.31
CA ALA A 200 -4.48 4.19 -8.07
C ALA A 200 -4.61 3.91 -9.58
N PHE A 201 -3.68 3.13 -10.16
CA PHE A 201 -3.79 2.65 -11.53
C PHE A 201 -5.04 1.77 -11.74
N LEU A 202 -5.28 0.79 -10.86
CA LEU A 202 -6.46 -0.08 -10.93
C LEU A 202 -7.77 0.70 -10.86
N ALA A 203 -7.83 1.79 -10.09
CA ALA A 203 -9.02 2.63 -10.02
C ALA A 203 -9.41 3.23 -11.38
N LEU A 204 -8.44 3.62 -12.19
CA LEU A 204 -8.68 4.15 -13.53
C LEU A 204 -9.09 3.04 -14.51
N ALA A 205 -8.46 1.86 -14.40
CA ALA A 205 -8.88 0.69 -15.17
C ALA A 205 -10.34 0.33 -14.87
N LEU A 206 -10.73 0.34 -13.59
CA LEU A 206 -12.12 0.14 -13.15
C LEU A 206 -13.03 1.19 -13.79
N LEU A 207 -12.77 2.48 -13.59
CA LEU A 207 -13.61 3.55 -14.15
C LEU A 207 -13.76 3.47 -15.67
N LYS A 208 -12.70 3.06 -16.39
CA LYS A 208 -12.71 2.96 -17.85
C LYS A 208 -13.45 1.72 -18.37
N PHE A 209 -13.36 0.59 -17.67
CA PHE A 209 -13.78 -0.70 -18.21
C PHE A 209 -15.00 -1.31 -17.50
N THR A 210 -15.46 -0.80 -16.35
CA THR A 210 -16.62 -1.34 -15.62
C THR A 210 -17.91 -1.37 -16.46
N ALA A 211 -18.07 -0.49 -17.45
CA ALA A 211 -19.23 -0.50 -18.35
C ALA A 211 -19.21 -1.65 -19.41
N LYS A 212 -18.12 -2.41 -19.53
CA LYS A 212 -18.00 -3.49 -20.52
C LYS A 212 -18.55 -4.81 -19.97
N LYS A 213 -19.37 -5.49 -20.79
CA LYS A 213 -20.13 -6.72 -20.45
C LYS A 213 -19.29 -7.86 -19.84
N HIS A 214 -18.03 -8.02 -20.25
CA HIS A 214 -17.15 -9.10 -19.79
C HIS A 214 -15.99 -8.62 -18.91
N PHE A 215 -16.06 -7.40 -18.37
CA PHE A 215 -14.96 -6.82 -17.60
C PHE A 215 -14.56 -7.68 -16.40
N TYR A 216 -15.53 -8.16 -15.61
CA TYR A 216 -15.23 -8.96 -14.42
C TYR A 216 -14.58 -10.30 -14.77
N LEU A 217 -15.04 -10.97 -15.83
CA LEU A 217 -14.48 -12.24 -16.29
C LEU A 217 -13.01 -12.08 -16.70
N TRP A 218 -12.73 -11.09 -17.56
CA TRP A 218 -11.36 -10.78 -17.99
C TRP A 218 -10.48 -10.27 -16.85
N GLY A 219 -11.02 -9.44 -15.95
CA GLY A 219 -10.29 -8.92 -14.80
C GLY A 219 -9.88 -10.02 -13.82
N ILE A 220 -10.79 -10.96 -13.52
CA ILE A 220 -10.49 -12.13 -12.69
C ILE A 220 -9.47 -13.03 -13.40
N GLY A 221 -9.71 -13.37 -14.67
CA GLY A 221 -8.81 -14.22 -15.46
C GLY A 221 -7.39 -13.64 -15.54
N LEU A 222 -7.26 -12.35 -15.84
CA LEU A 222 -5.97 -11.66 -15.89
C LEU A 222 -5.29 -11.61 -14.52
N SER A 223 -6.05 -11.36 -13.45
CA SER A 223 -5.49 -11.33 -12.08
C SER A 223 -4.98 -12.70 -11.64
N LEU A 224 -5.71 -13.77 -11.99
CA LEU A 224 -5.28 -15.15 -11.71
C LEU A 224 -4.04 -15.53 -12.53
N LEU A 225 -4.02 -15.18 -13.82
CA LEU A 225 -2.87 -15.44 -14.69
C LEU A 225 -1.62 -14.68 -14.23
N LEU A 226 -1.74 -13.38 -13.97
CA LEU A 226 -0.64 -12.57 -13.44
C LEU A 226 -0.19 -13.07 -12.07
N GLY A 227 -1.13 -13.42 -11.19
CA GLY A 227 -0.82 -14.00 -9.88
C GLY A 227 -0.04 -15.31 -9.98
N TYR A 228 -0.43 -16.20 -10.90
CA TYR A 228 0.29 -17.45 -11.16
C TYR A 228 1.70 -17.19 -11.69
N LEU A 229 1.84 -16.34 -12.72
CA LEU A 229 3.13 -16.01 -13.31
C LEU A 229 4.07 -15.37 -12.28
N LEU A 230 3.57 -14.39 -11.51
CA LEU A 230 4.38 -13.70 -10.50
C LEU A 230 4.76 -14.61 -9.33
N LYS A 231 3.90 -15.53 -8.92
CA LYS A 231 4.17 -16.41 -7.77
C LYS A 231 5.09 -17.58 -8.12
N PHE A 232 4.92 -18.19 -9.29
CA PHE A 232 5.58 -19.45 -9.62
C PHE A 232 6.65 -19.33 -10.72
N GLN A 233 6.55 -18.34 -11.61
CA GLN A 233 7.42 -18.24 -12.79
C GLN A 233 8.41 -17.06 -12.72
N SER A 234 8.17 -16.09 -11.84
CA SER A 234 9.01 -14.87 -11.74
C SER A 234 10.47 -15.17 -11.45
N SER A 235 10.78 -16.03 -10.48
CA SER A 235 12.16 -16.36 -10.11
C SER A 235 12.92 -17.01 -11.26
N ALA A 236 12.32 -18.01 -11.92
CA ALA A 236 12.92 -18.69 -13.06
C ALA A 236 13.19 -17.72 -14.23
N PHE A 237 12.26 -16.79 -14.47
CA PHE A 237 12.40 -15.76 -15.49
C PHE A 237 13.60 -14.83 -15.22
N PHE A 238 13.73 -14.31 -13.99
CA PHE A 238 14.84 -13.40 -13.65
C PHE A 238 16.20 -14.11 -13.64
N ILE A 239 16.26 -15.37 -13.19
CA ILE A 239 17.48 -16.19 -13.25
C ILE A 239 17.91 -16.38 -14.72
N ASN A 240 16.98 -16.72 -15.61
CA ASN A 240 17.30 -16.91 -17.03
C ASN A 240 17.83 -15.64 -17.71
N ILE A 241 17.29 -14.47 -17.34
CA ILE A 241 17.79 -13.18 -17.84
C ILE A 241 19.22 -12.94 -17.34
N TYR A 242 19.46 -13.18 -16.05
CA TYR A 242 20.79 -13.02 -15.47
C TYR A 242 21.81 -13.92 -16.16
N GLU A 243 21.50 -15.21 -16.36
CA GLU A 243 22.38 -16.16 -17.04
C GLU A 243 22.67 -15.80 -18.51
N ARG A 244 21.81 -15.03 -19.18
CA ARG A 244 21.99 -14.65 -20.59
C ARG A 244 22.71 -13.33 -20.79
N PHE A 245 22.64 -12.41 -19.83
CA PHE A 245 23.07 -11.01 -20.00
C PHE A 245 24.02 -10.50 -18.89
N GLY A 246 24.24 -11.30 -17.83
CA GLY A 246 25.18 -11.04 -16.75
C GLY A 246 26.27 -12.10 -16.71
#